data_AF-A0A246QCT0-F1
#
_entry.id   AF-A0A246QCT0-F1
#
_cell.length_a   1.000
_cell.length_b   1.000
_cell.length_c   1.000
_cell.angle_alpha   90.00
_cell.angle_beta   90.00
_cell.angle_gamma   90.00
#
_symmetry.space_group_name_H-M   'P 1'
#
loop_
_entity.id
_entity.type
_entity.pdbx_description
1 polymer ?
#
loop_
_entity_poly.entity_id
_entity_poly.type
_entity_poly.pdbx_seq_one_letter_code
_entity_poly.pdbx_strand_id
1 'polypeptide(L)' 'MAINEGDDFSRLDADFVRVLEDLIDTLIANGTLRLTDLPVQAQQKLTRRKQQRARLSEHLDLLGDEDGQVI' A
#
# COMPACT_ATOMS: atom_id res chain seq x y z
N MET A 1 21.38 8.86 -24.80
CA MET A 1 20.30 8.39 -23.91
C MET A 1 20.91 8.28 -22.53
N ALA A 2 20.75 9.31 -21.69
CA ALA A 2 21.22 9.26 -20.33
C ALA A 2 20.25 8.35 -19.56
N ILE A 3 20.70 7.17 -19.18
CA ILE A 3 20.03 6.33 -18.20
C ILE A 3 20.02 7.14 -16.90
N ASN A 4 18.84 7.62 -16.53
CA ASN A 4 18.65 8.40 -15.32
C ASN A 4 18.65 7.42 -14.15
N GLU A 5 19.84 7.03 -13.68
CA GLU A 5 20.02 6.08 -12.56
C GLU A 5 19.20 6.45 -11.32
N GLY A 6 18.91 7.74 -11.13
CA GLY A 6 18.02 8.22 -10.06
C GLY A 6 16.55 7.79 -10.20
N ASP A 7 16.04 7.63 -11.43
CA ASP A 7 14.66 7.18 -11.68
C ASP A 7 14.52 5.66 -11.48
N ASP A 8 15.54 4.89 -11.87
CA ASP A 8 15.55 3.44 -11.63
C ASP A 8 15.71 3.12 -10.13
N PHE A 9 16.53 3.88 -9.40
CA PHE A 9 16.63 3.73 -7.94
C PHE A 9 15.31 4.09 -7.25
N SER A 10 14.66 5.19 -7.67
CA SER A 10 13.36 5.59 -7.12
C SER A 10 12.25 4.57 -7.42
N ARG A 11 12.29 3.92 -8.59
CA ARG A 11 11.38 2.82 -8.94
C ARG A 11 11.64 1.57 -8.12
N LEU A 12 12.90 1.16 -7.99
CA LEU A 12 13.29 0.01 -7.17
C LEU A 12 12.90 0.22 -5.70
N ASP A 13 13.11 1.43 -5.17
CA ASP A 13 12.66 1.79 -3.82
C ASP A 13 11.14 1.71 -3.69
N ALA A 14 10.38 2.20 -4.68
CA ALA A 14 8.93 2.14 -4.66
C ALA A 14 8.40 0.70 -4.68
N ASP A 15 8.97 -0.17 -5.52
CA ASP A 15 8.60 -1.57 -5.62
C ASP A 15 8.99 -2.36 -4.38
N PHE A 16 10.21 -2.15 -3.87
CA PHE A 16 10.67 -2.79 -2.64
C PHE A 16 9.79 -2.42 -1.45
N VAL A 17 9.40 -1.14 -1.37
CA VAL A 17 8.54 -0.64 -0.31
C VAL A 17 7.10 -1.18 -0.40
N ARG A 18 6.61 -1.60 -1.58
CA ARG A 18 5.32 -2.30 -1.73
C ARG A 18 5.42 -3.74 -1.19
N VAL A 19 6.47 -4.46 -1.59
CA VAL A 19 6.74 -5.83 -1.10
C VAL A 19 6.89 -5.85 0.42
N LEU A 20 7.60 -4.88 0.99
CA LEU A 20 7.77 -4.76 2.43
C LEU A 20 6.42 -4.55 3.15
N GLU A 21 5.55 -3.72 2.59
CA GLU A 21 4.23 -3.47 3.17
C GLU A 21 3.34 -4.72 3.12
N ASP A 22 3.35 -5.45 2.01
CA ASP A 22 2.57 -6.68 1.86
C ASP A 22 3.10 -7.81 2.77
N LEU A 23 4.41 -7.87 2.98
CA LEU A 23 5.03 -8.77 3.96
C LEU A 23 4.59 -8.42 5.38
N ILE A 24 4.62 -7.14 5.76
CA ILE A 24 4.17 -6.70 7.08
C ILE A 24 2.69 -7.03 7.28
N ASP A 25 1.85 -6.77 6.28
CA ASP A 25 0.42 -7.11 6.34
C ASP A 25 0.19 -8.61 6.48
N THR A 26 0.96 -9.44 5.75
CA THR A 26 0.91 -10.90 5.86
C THR A 26 1.29 -11.37 7.27
N LEU A 27 2.35 -10.81 7.85
CA LEU A 27 2.81 -11.16 9.20
C LEU A 27 1.82 -10.72 10.29
N ILE A 28 1.16 -9.58 10.10
CA ILE A 28 0.08 -9.10 10.98
C ILE A 28 -1.14 -10.03 10.86
N ALA A 29 -1.53 -10.40 9.63
CA ALA A 29 -2.67 -11.30 9.40
C ALA A 29 -2.45 -12.70 9.99
N ASN A 30 -1.21 -13.20 9.95
CA ASN A 30 -0.81 -14.45 10.58
C ASN A 30 -0.66 -14.34 12.12
N GLY A 31 -0.88 -13.15 12.70
CA GLY A 31 -0.72 -12.91 14.14
C GLY A 31 0.71 -13.05 14.66
N THR A 32 1.70 -13.19 13.77
CA THR A 32 3.13 -13.34 14.11
C THR A 32 3.76 -11.98 14.47
N LEU A 33 3.21 -10.89 13.94
CA LEU A 33 3.64 -9.52 14.20
C LEU A 33 2.45 -8.70 14.72
N ARG A 34 2.60 -7.97 15.83
CA ARG A 34 1.59 -6.98 16.24
C ARG A 34 2.04 -5.58 15.84
N LEU A 35 1.08 -4.76 15.42
CA LEU A 35 1.34 -3.36 15.06
C LEU A 35 2.00 -2.58 16.20
N THR A 36 1.66 -2.92 17.45
CA THR A 36 2.19 -2.30 18.68
C THR A 36 3.67 -2.59 18.91
N ASP A 37 4.22 -3.63 18.28
CA ASP A 37 5.61 -4.04 18.45
C ASP A 37 6.55 -3.28 17.50
N LEU A 38 5.98 -2.52 16.55
CA LEU A 38 6.74 -1.66 15.64
C LEU A 38 7.00 -0.28 16.26
N PRO A 39 8.11 0.38 15.89
CA PRO A 39 8.37 1.76 16.31
C PRO A 39 7.28 2.72 15.82
N VAL A 40 7.03 3.79 16.59
CA VAL A 40 5.95 4.77 16.34
C VAL A 40 5.96 5.32 14.91
N GLN A 41 7.15 5.54 14.34
CA GLN A 41 7.30 5.99 12.95
C GLN A 41 6.78 4.97 11.93
N ALA A 42 7.02 3.68 12.17
CA ALA A 42 6.53 2.60 11.31
C ALA A 42 5.01 2.46 11.45
N GLN A 43 4.47 2.55 12.67
CA GLN A 43 3.02 2.55 12.90
C GLN A 43 2.31 3.67 12.12
N GLN A 44 2.84 4.91 12.20
CA GLN A 44 2.28 6.04 11.47
C GLN A 44 2.34 5.86 9.94
N LYS A 45 3.46 5.34 9.42
CA LYS A 45 3.60 5.05 7.99
C LYS A 45 2.61 3.98 7.51
N LEU A 46 2.47 2.88 8.25
CA LEU A 46 1.52 1.81 7.94
C LEU A 46 0.08 2.32 7.97
N THR A 47 -0.31 3.06 9.02
CA THR A 47 -1.67 3.62 9.12
C THR A 47 -1.97 4.58 7.97
N ARG A 48 -1.03 5.48 7.63
CA ARG A 48 -1.20 6.43 6.53
C ARG A 48 -1.36 5.72 5.19
N ARG A 49 -0.59 4.66 4.95
CA ARG A 49 -0.69 3.88 3.71
C ARG A 49 -1.94 3.02 3.63
N LYS A 50 -2.37 2.41 4.74
CA LYS A 50 -3.67 1.73 4.80
C LYS A 50 -4.81 2.67 4.48
N GLN A 51 -4.78 3.91 4.99
CA GLN A 51 -5.77 4.93 4.63
C GLN A 51 -5.69 5.33 3.14
N GLN A 52 -4.49 5.41 2.55
CA GLN A 52 -4.34 5.67 1.11
C GLN A 52 -4.90 4.53 0.25
N ARG A 53 -4.61 3.28 0.61
CA ARG A 53 -5.18 2.09 -0.06
C ARG A 53 -6.71 2.05 0.09
N ALA A 54 -7.23 2.30 1.29
CA ALA A 54 -8.67 2.32 1.55
C ALA A 54 -9.40 3.38 0.72
N ARG A 55 -8.86 4.60 0.63
CA ARG A 55 -9.43 5.67 -0.20
C ARG A 55 -9.38 5.37 -1.70
N LEU A 56 -8.30 4.73 -2.17
CA LEU A 56 -8.19 4.32 -3.57
C LEU A 56 -9.17 3.18 -3.88
N SER A 57 -9.32 2.22 -2.96
CA SER A 57 -10.30 1.14 -3.08
C SER A 57 -11.73 1.68 -3.06
N GLU A 58 -12.05 2.62 -2.18
CA GLU A 58 -13.35 3.29 -2.12
C GLU A 58 -13.64 4.06 -3.42
N HIS A 59 -12.68 4.81 -3.96
CA HIS A 59 -12.84 5.47 -5.27
C HIS A 59 -13.02 4.48 -6.42
N LEU A 60 -12.36 3.32 -6.38
CA LEU A 60 -12.50 2.30 -7.40
C LEU A 60 -13.84 1.56 -7.29
N ASP A 61 -14.32 1.34 -6.08
CA ASP A 61 -15.63 0.75 -5.78
C ASP A 61 -16.77 1.68 -6.25
N LEU A 62 -16.62 3.00 -6.01
CA LEU A 62 -17.55 4.02 -6.51
C LEU A 62 -17.60 4.13 -8.04
N LEU A 63 -16.54 3.72 -8.75
CA LEU A 63 -16.51 3.66 -10.22
C LEU A 63 -17.04 2.32 -10.77
N GLY A 64 -17.19 1.30 -9.92
CA GLY A 64 -17.70 -0.02 -10.29
C GLY A 64 -19.22 -0.16 -10.23
N ASP A 65 -19.92 0.80 -9.62
CA ASP A 65 -21.38 0.74 -9.39
C ASP A 65 -22.21 1.47 -10.46
N GLU A 66 -21.56 2.08 -11.48
CA GLU A 66 -22.26 2.79 -12.57
C GLU A 66 -22.61 1.91 -13.80
N ASP A 67 -22.20 0.63 -13.83
CA ASP A 67 -22.46 -0.29 -14.95
C ASP A 67 -23.56 -1.33 -14.66
N GLY A 68 -24.48 -1.05 -13.73
CA GLY A 68 -25.35 -2.07 -13.13
C GLY A 68 -26.84 -1.76 -12.95
N GLN A 69 -27.45 -0.83 -13.67
CA GLN A 69 -28.92 -0.69 -13.74
C GLN A 69 -29.27 -0.04 -15.09
N VAL A 70 -30.12 -0.60 -15.96
CA VAL A 70 -31.58 -0.78 -15.85
C VAL A 70 -32.03 -1.72 -16.99
N ILE A 71 -32.68 -2.86 -16.70
CA ILE A 71 -34.03 -3.29 -17.17
C ILE A 71 -34.54 -4.38 -16.21
#